data_AF-A0A9N9TGS8-F1
#
_entry.id   AF-A0A9N9TGS8-F1
#
_cell.length_a   1.000
_cell.length_b   1.000
_cell.length_c   1.000
_cell.angle_alpha   90.00
_cell.angle_beta   90.00
_cell.angle_gamma   90.00
#
_symmetry.space_group_name_H-M   'P 1'
#
loop_
_entity.id
_entity.type
_entity.pdbx_description
1 polymer ?
#
loop_
_entity_poly.entity_id
_entity_poly.type
_entity_poly.pdbx_seq_one_letter_code
_entity_poly.pdbx_strand_id
1 'polypeptide(L)'
;MLEFYPNLNLNPAMLPERNGQDCNGRTDNGLIKCEKAWCDNNNLHNPLDSSLIKCEKTYEICEGCGQKIHDRYLMRVGDSSWHEHCLCCSICGVLLSHSCYTRNTKLYCKADYDSPTNILLSDSGIPPLSVRRMNLTTKFVAKAMAYKEATGASILKLFTSWARDPTFWNTRNSPIIISAFQNISHHLPHMHCSSKFPCHNYPLESQINHVQVVNLDLNKENRNNNNTFLDKINTHFEEFTTIFTDGSKKKDNVGFGIYSPGLLSISDRLPKTFSIFSAELRAISVAMEKIVELNLNKVLIL
;
A
#
# COMPACT_ATOMS: atom_id res chain seq x y z
N MET A 1 14.21 -7.64 7.07
CA MET A 1 14.41 -6.17 6.86
C MET A 1 14.13 -5.73 5.40
N LEU A 2 13.18 -6.36 4.68
CA LEU A 2 12.87 -6.07 3.26
C LEU A 2 11.37 -5.92 2.96
N GLU A 3 10.51 -5.77 3.97
CA GLU A 3 9.07 -5.49 3.81
C GLU A 3 8.75 -3.98 3.87
N PHE A 4 9.69 -3.13 3.45
CA PHE A 4 9.60 -1.68 3.64
C PHE A 4 8.60 -0.94 2.74
N TYR A 5 7.89 -1.59 1.81
CA TYR A 5 6.91 -0.92 0.97
C TYR A 5 5.74 -1.84 0.56
N PRO A 6 4.75 -2.08 1.43
CA PRO A 6 3.46 -2.63 0.99
C PRO A 6 2.60 -1.56 0.28
N ASN A 7 2.99 -0.28 0.33
CA ASN A 7 2.20 0.84 -0.19
C ASN A 7 2.97 1.75 -1.16
N LEU A 8 3.78 1.17 -2.05
CA LEU A 8 3.94 1.81 -3.35
C LEU A 8 2.65 1.53 -4.13
N ASN A 9 1.57 2.24 -3.77
CA ASN A 9 0.51 2.54 -4.73
C ASN A 9 1.24 3.31 -5.84
N LEU A 10 1.67 2.57 -6.87
CA LEU A 10 2.05 3.18 -8.13
C LEU A 10 0.82 3.98 -8.53
N ASN A 11 0.94 5.30 -8.44
CA ASN A 11 -0.11 6.21 -8.82
C ASN A 11 -0.51 5.82 -10.27
N PRO A 12 -1.77 5.41 -10.53
CA PRO A 12 -2.23 5.07 -11.88
C PRO A 12 -1.99 6.20 -12.89
N ALA A 13 -1.84 7.43 -12.39
CA ALA A 13 -1.70 8.66 -13.16
C ALA A 13 -0.34 8.85 -13.88
N MET A 14 0.62 7.93 -13.78
CA MET A 14 2.00 8.19 -14.26
C MET A 14 2.60 7.05 -15.12
N LEU A 15 1.80 6.05 -15.51
CA LEU A 15 2.18 5.20 -16.65
C LEU A 15 2.15 6.10 -17.90
N PRO A 16 3.09 5.94 -18.85
CA PRO A 16 3.10 6.78 -20.05
C PRO A 16 1.72 6.75 -20.68
N GLU A 17 1.16 7.94 -20.93
CA GLU A 17 -0.13 8.11 -21.61
C GLU A 17 -0.09 7.32 -22.91
N ARG A 18 -0.63 6.11 -22.89
CA ARG A 18 -0.95 5.40 -24.12
C ARG A 18 -2.32 5.91 -24.49
N ASN A 19 -2.33 6.91 -25.38
CA ASN A 19 -3.56 7.38 -26.01
C ASN A 19 -4.42 6.18 -26.39
N GLY A 20 -5.59 6.08 -25.75
CA GLY A 20 -6.58 5.07 -26.07
C GLY A 20 -7.04 5.30 -27.49
N GLN A 21 -6.49 4.55 -28.44
CA GLN A 21 -7.05 4.47 -29.77
C GLN A 21 -8.22 3.51 -29.73
N ASP A 22 -9.41 4.08 -29.82
CA ASP A 22 -10.61 3.37 -30.26
C ASP A 22 -10.33 2.79 -31.64
N CYS A 23 -10.38 1.47 -31.76
CA CYS A 23 -10.37 0.82 -33.06
C CYS A 23 -11.28 -0.41 -33.03
N ASN A 24 -12.25 -0.33 -33.95
CA ASN A 24 -13.31 -1.28 -34.24
C ASN A 24 -12.80 -2.71 -34.52
N GLY A 25 -13.58 -3.69 -34.06
CA GLY A 25 -13.62 -5.02 -34.68
C GLY A 25 -13.05 -6.16 -33.83
N ARG A 26 -13.90 -6.72 -32.96
CA ARG A 26 -14.17 -8.16 -32.78
C ARG A 26 -15.16 -8.29 -31.61
N THR A 27 -16.26 -9.00 -31.85
CA THR A 27 -17.30 -9.31 -30.88
C THR A 27 -16.76 -10.34 -29.88
N ASP A 28 -16.30 -9.91 -28.71
CA ASP A 28 -15.78 -10.79 -27.65
C ASP A 28 -16.60 -10.70 -26.36
N ASN A 29 -16.91 -11.87 -25.79
CA ASN A 29 -17.82 -12.15 -24.66
C ASN A 29 -17.34 -11.63 -23.28
N GLY A 30 -16.59 -10.54 -23.20
CA GLY A 30 -16.03 -10.04 -21.94
C GLY A 30 -15.92 -8.53 -21.81
N LEU A 31 -16.28 -7.76 -22.84
CA LEU A 31 -16.28 -6.30 -22.81
C LEU A 31 -17.52 -5.80 -22.06
N ILE A 32 -17.31 -5.03 -20.99
CA ILE A 32 -18.36 -4.40 -20.19
C ILE A 32 -18.18 -2.88 -20.24
N LYS A 33 -19.28 -2.16 -20.40
CA LYS A 33 -19.31 -0.70 -20.34
C LYS A 33 -19.16 -0.22 -18.89
N CYS A 34 -18.35 0.81 -18.68
CA CYS A 34 -18.23 1.48 -17.39
C CYS A 34 -19.14 2.71 -17.40
N GLU A 35 -20.14 2.74 -16.53
CA GLU A 35 -21.13 3.83 -16.47
C GLU A 35 -20.96 4.65 -15.19
N LYS A 36 -20.91 5.98 -15.32
CA LYS A 36 -20.88 6.88 -14.17
C LYS A 36 -22.31 7.18 -13.74
N ALA A 37 -22.69 6.73 -12.56
CA ALA A 37 -24.03 6.95 -12.00
C ALA A 37 -23.98 7.99 -10.86
N TRP A 38 -25.05 8.75 -10.72
CA TRP A 38 -25.19 9.74 -9.65
C TRP A 38 -25.79 9.08 -8.41
N CYS A 39 -25.11 9.21 -7.27
CA CYS A 39 -25.62 8.76 -5.98
C CYS A 39 -26.47 9.87 -5.36
N ASP A 40 -27.79 9.82 -5.51
CA ASP A 40 -28.68 10.80 -4.90
C ASP A 40 -28.87 10.54 -3.39
N ASN A 41 -28.32 11.46 -2.60
CA ASN A 41 -28.76 11.76 -1.24
C ASN A 41 -29.41 13.15 -1.28
N ASN A 42 -30.72 13.23 -1.60
CA ASN A 42 -31.70 14.16 -1.02
C ASN A 42 -32.99 14.25 -1.86
N ASN A 43 -34.13 14.16 -1.17
CA ASN A 43 -35.50 14.33 -1.66
C ASN A 43 -35.68 15.53 -2.61
N LEU A 44 -36.34 15.31 -3.76
CA LEU A 44 -37.28 16.27 -4.32
C LEU A 44 -38.52 15.52 -4.83
N HIS A 45 -39.66 15.77 -4.18
CA HIS A 45 -40.97 15.26 -4.56
C HIS A 45 -41.39 15.76 -5.96
N ASN A 46 -42.10 14.91 -6.70
CA ASN A 46 -43.37 15.32 -7.32
C ASN A 46 -44.39 14.17 -7.15
N PRO A 47 -45.67 14.45 -6.83
CA PRO A 47 -46.62 13.49 -6.32
C PRO A 47 -47.32 12.75 -7.47
N LEU A 48 -47.90 11.59 -7.13
CA LEU A 48 -48.64 10.64 -7.99
C LEU A 48 -47.81 9.45 -8.47
N ASP A 49 -47.40 8.59 -7.54
CA ASP A 49 -48.00 7.24 -7.51
C ASP A 49 -47.74 6.57 -6.15
N SER A 50 -48.80 6.04 -5.56
CA SER A 50 -48.81 5.45 -4.23
C SER A 50 -48.47 3.96 -4.30
N SER A 51 -47.18 3.63 -4.17
CA SER A 51 -46.72 2.32 -3.67
C SER A 51 -45.31 2.45 -3.09
N LEU A 52 -45.23 3.15 -1.95
CA LEU A 52 -43.97 3.31 -1.20
C LEU A 52 -43.56 1.98 -0.56
N ILE A 53 -42.59 1.28 -1.17
CA ILE A 53 -41.64 0.46 -0.41
C ILE A 53 -40.52 1.41 0.03
N LYS A 54 -40.38 1.55 1.34
CA LYS A 54 -39.37 2.37 2.00
C LYS A 54 -37.99 1.75 1.76
N CYS A 55 -37.16 2.34 0.89
CA CYS A 55 -35.77 1.95 0.74
C CYS A 55 -34.93 2.67 1.82
N GLU A 56 -34.51 1.94 2.85
CA GLU A 56 -33.47 2.38 3.77
C GLU A 56 -32.21 2.73 2.95
N LYS A 57 -31.57 3.86 3.24
CA LYS A 57 -30.29 4.34 2.67
C LYS A 57 -29.31 3.20 2.34
N THR A 58 -29.41 2.58 1.17
CA THR A 58 -28.50 1.54 0.70
C THR A 58 -27.29 2.23 0.12
N TYR A 59 -26.30 2.51 0.98
CA TYR A 59 -24.96 2.82 0.48
C TYR A 59 -24.44 1.59 -0.25
N GLU A 60 -24.18 1.75 -1.54
CA GLU A 60 -23.54 0.74 -2.39
C GLU A 60 -22.16 0.39 -1.80
N ILE A 61 -21.83 -0.90 -1.78
CA ILE A 61 -20.52 -1.39 -1.34
C ILE A 61 -19.62 -1.46 -2.57
N CYS A 62 -18.44 -0.84 -2.48
CA CYS A 62 -17.46 -0.90 -3.55
C CYS A 62 -16.86 -2.31 -3.62
N GLU A 63 -17.04 -2.99 -4.75
CA GLU A 63 -16.51 -4.34 -4.98
C GLU A 63 -14.97 -4.40 -4.87
N GLY A 64 -14.29 -3.30 -5.22
CA GLY A 64 -12.83 -3.23 -5.19
C GLY A 64 -12.21 -3.06 -3.80
N CYS A 65 -12.92 -2.47 -2.83
CA CYS A 65 -12.35 -2.18 -1.51
C CYS A 65 -13.21 -2.63 -0.31
N GLY A 66 -14.43 -3.14 -0.57
CA GLY A 66 -15.37 -3.59 0.45
C GLY A 66 -15.93 -2.48 1.35
N GLN A 67 -15.72 -1.20 1.00
CA GLN A 67 -16.19 -0.06 1.78
C GLN A 67 -17.43 0.56 1.13
N LYS A 68 -18.27 1.21 1.94
CA LYS A 68 -19.42 1.99 1.47
C LYS A 68 -18.96 3.15 0.59
N ILE A 69 -19.63 3.33 -0.54
CA ILE A 69 -19.40 4.45 -1.44
C ILE A 69 -20.15 5.67 -0.91
N HIS A 70 -19.38 6.66 -0.43
CA HIS A 70 -19.89 7.95 0.02
C HIS A 70 -19.71 9.07 -1.03
N ASP A 71 -19.08 8.75 -2.16
CA ASP A 71 -18.78 9.70 -3.22
C ASP A 71 -20.06 10.17 -3.92
N ARG A 72 -20.03 11.39 -4.47
CA ARG A 72 -21.14 11.94 -5.25
C ARG A 72 -21.45 11.08 -6.49
N TYR A 73 -20.44 10.44 -7.05
CA TYR A 73 -20.56 9.60 -8.23
C TYR A 73 -19.96 8.23 -7.94
N LEU A 74 -20.59 7.19 -8.47
CA LEU A 74 -20.03 5.84 -8.48
C LEU A 74 -19.88 5.35 -9.92
N MET A 75 -19.03 4.34 -10.10
CA MET A 75 -18.89 3.63 -11.36
C MET A 75 -19.64 2.30 -11.28
N ARG A 76 -20.45 2.00 -12.30
CA ARG A 76 -21.10 0.70 -12.49
C ARG A 76 -20.41 -0.10 -13.58
N VAL A 77 -20.14 -1.36 -13.28
CA VAL A 77 -19.65 -2.36 -14.24
C VAL A 77 -20.48 -3.62 -14.05
N GLY A 78 -21.38 -3.88 -15.00
CA GLY A 78 -22.44 -4.88 -14.81
C GLY A 78 -23.31 -4.52 -13.60
N ASP A 79 -23.47 -5.47 -12.68
CA ASP A 79 -24.24 -5.29 -11.45
C ASP A 79 -23.41 -4.80 -10.24
N SER A 80 -22.11 -4.56 -10.43
CA SER A 80 -21.19 -4.16 -9.35
C SER A 80 -20.95 -2.66 -9.31
N SER A 81 -20.89 -2.12 -8.10
CA SER A 81 -20.61 -0.71 -7.80
C SER A 81 -19.15 -0.52 -7.38
N TRP A 82 -18.51 0.55 -7.84
CA TRP A 82 -17.10 0.87 -7.59
C TRP A 82 -16.89 2.35 -7.30
N HIS A 83 -15.93 2.69 -6.43
CA HIS A 83 -15.38 4.05 -6.42
C HIS A 83 -14.68 4.33 -7.75
N GLU A 84 -14.69 5.60 -8.19
CA GLU A 84 -13.97 6.03 -9.40
C GLU A 84 -12.48 5.65 -9.36
N HIS A 85 -11.85 5.76 -8.18
CA HIS A 85 -10.44 5.40 -7.99
C HIS A 85 -10.20 3.90 -7.77
N CYS A 86 -11.24 3.12 -7.44
CA CYS A 86 -11.13 1.67 -7.28
C CYS A 86 -11.34 0.93 -8.60
N LEU A 87 -11.92 1.58 -9.61
CA LEU A 87 -12.16 0.99 -10.92
C LEU A 87 -10.87 1.02 -11.76
N CYS A 88 -9.96 0.10 -11.47
CA CYS A 88 -8.66 0.01 -12.13
C CYS A 88 -8.37 -1.40 -12.67
N CYS A 89 -7.51 -1.48 -13.68
CA CYS A 89 -7.03 -2.76 -14.18
C CYS A 89 -6.26 -3.52 -13.09
N SER A 90 -6.59 -4.79 -12.87
CA SER A 90 -5.95 -5.68 -11.88
C SER A 90 -4.48 -5.98 -12.18
N ILE A 91 -3.98 -5.62 -13.36
CA ILE A 91 -2.60 -5.85 -13.79
C ILE A 91 -1.77 -4.56 -13.73
N CYS A 92 -2.13 -3.55 -14.53
CA CYS A 92 -1.35 -2.32 -14.62
C CYS A 92 -1.82 -1.21 -13.67
N GLY A 93 -2.99 -1.36 -13.04
CA GLY A 93 -3.56 -0.36 -12.14
C GLY A 93 -4.13 0.87 -12.85
N VAL A 94 -4.13 0.94 -14.20
CA VAL A 94 -4.72 2.07 -14.93
C VAL A 94 -6.20 2.20 -14.60
N LEU A 95 -6.68 3.44 -14.42
CA LEU A 95 -8.10 3.72 -14.22
C LEU A 95 -8.89 3.35 -15.48
N LEU A 96 -10.05 2.75 -15.29
CA LEU A 96 -10.95 2.31 -16.34
C LEU A 96 -12.15 3.27 -16.36
N SER A 97 -12.40 3.92 -17.49
CA SER A 97 -13.41 5.00 -17.57
C SER A 97 -14.59 4.68 -18.51
N HIS A 98 -14.33 4.12 -19.69
CA HIS A 98 -15.36 3.90 -20.71
C HIS A 98 -15.79 2.44 -20.83
N SER A 99 -14.82 1.53 -20.82
CA SER A 99 -15.05 0.10 -20.91
C SER A 99 -13.94 -0.67 -20.24
N CYS A 100 -14.25 -1.87 -19.76
CA CYS A 100 -13.30 -2.80 -19.19
C CYS A 100 -13.60 -4.22 -19.65
N TYR A 101 -12.62 -5.11 -19.45
CA TYR A 101 -12.79 -6.53 -19.67
C TYR A 101 -12.84 -7.25 -18.34
N THR A 102 -13.71 -8.24 -18.21
CA THR A 102 -13.85 -9.01 -16.96
C THR A 102 -13.46 -10.47 -17.15
N ARG A 103 -12.75 -11.02 -16.17
CA ARG A 103 -12.40 -12.45 -16.10
C ARG A 103 -12.07 -12.83 -14.66
N ASN A 104 -12.66 -13.91 -14.16
CA ASN A 104 -12.46 -14.39 -12.78
C ASN A 104 -12.62 -13.26 -11.76
N THR A 105 -13.71 -12.48 -11.87
CA THR A 105 -14.05 -11.30 -11.04
C THR A 105 -13.02 -10.17 -11.01
N LYS A 106 -11.99 -10.22 -11.86
CA LYS A 106 -10.98 -9.17 -12.04
C LYS A 106 -11.30 -8.32 -13.26
N LEU A 107 -10.89 -7.05 -13.19
CA LEU A 107 -11.08 -6.05 -14.25
C LEU A 107 -9.78 -5.83 -15.00
N TYR A 108 -9.84 -5.71 -16.33
CA TYR A 108 -8.69 -5.55 -17.19
C TYR A 108 -8.89 -4.42 -18.20
N CYS A 109 -7.81 -3.72 -18.54
CA CYS A 109 -7.78 -2.90 -19.74
C CYS A 109 -7.60 -3.80 -20.97
N LYS A 110 -7.98 -3.31 -22.16
CA LYS A 110 -7.86 -4.07 -23.41
C LYS A 110 -6.46 -4.65 -23.62
N ALA A 111 -5.43 -3.80 -23.46
CA ALA A 111 -4.04 -4.17 -23.71
C ALA A 111 -3.55 -5.33 -22.83
N ASP A 112 -4.00 -5.40 -21.57
CA ASP A 112 -3.65 -6.47 -20.66
C ASP A 112 -4.52 -7.71 -20.85
N TYR A 113 -5.79 -7.53 -21.21
CA TYR A 113 -6.72 -8.63 -21.51
C TYR A 113 -6.30 -9.42 -22.76
N ASP A 114 -5.89 -8.70 -23.81
CA ASP A 114 -5.46 -9.28 -25.08
C ASP A 114 -4.09 -9.99 -24.99
N SER A 115 -3.40 -9.92 -23.85
CA SER A 115 -2.12 -10.60 -23.62
C SER A 115 -2.35 -11.90 -22.82
N PRO A 116 -2.30 -13.09 -23.47
CA PRO A 116 -2.51 -14.36 -22.77
C PRO A 116 -1.52 -14.57 -21.63
N THR A 117 -0.29 -14.08 -21.79
CA THR A 117 0.75 -14.14 -20.75
C THR A 117 0.38 -13.29 -19.53
N ASN A 118 -0.09 -12.05 -19.73
CA ASN A 118 -0.48 -11.18 -18.62
C ASN A 118 -1.67 -11.76 -17.86
N ILE A 119 -2.66 -12.30 -18.58
CA ILE A 119 -3.81 -12.99 -17.98
C ILE A 119 -3.39 -14.21 -17.17
N LEU A 120 -2.56 -15.10 -17.72
CA LEU A 120 -2.08 -16.29 -17.00
C LEU A 120 -1.32 -15.93 -15.71
N LEU A 121 -0.46 -14.91 -15.79
CA LEU A 121 0.28 -14.41 -14.64
C LEU A 121 -0.67 -13.85 -13.57
N SER A 122 -1.66 -13.03 -13.98
CA SER A 122 -2.68 -12.49 -13.08
C SER A 122 -3.52 -13.59 -12.41
N ASP A 123 -3.96 -14.60 -13.16
CA ASP A 123 -4.70 -15.75 -12.63
C ASP A 123 -3.85 -16.52 -11.60
N SER A 124 -2.53 -16.56 -11.79
CA SER A 124 -1.56 -17.16 -10.85
C SER A 124 -1.18 -16.27 -9.67
N GLY A 125 -1.75 -15.05 -9.54
CA GLY A 125 -1.36 -14.09 -8.51
C GLY A 125 0.05 -13.49 -8.70
N ILE A 126 0.63 -13.61 -9.90
CA ILE A 126 1.96 -13.11 -10.23
C ILE A 126 1.81 -11.83 -11.07
N PRO A 127 2.45 -10.70 -10.69
CA PRO A 127 2.40 -9.50 -11.51
C PRO A 127 3.20 -9.69 -12.82
N PRO A 128 2.74 -9.10 -13.94
CA PRO A 128 3.46 -9.17 -15.20
C PRO A 128 4.89 -8.66 -15.16
N LEU A 129 5.69 -9.15 -16.10
CA LEU A 129 7.14 -8.89 -16.13
C LEU A 129 7.46 -7.39 -16.23
N SER A 130 6.67 -6.62 -16.99
CA SER A 130 6.82 -5.16 -17.12
C SER A 130 6.67 -4.46 -15.76
N VAL A 131 5.63 -4.82 -15.00
CA VAL A 131 5.35 -4.28 -13.66
C VAL A 131 6.45 -4.68 -12.68
N ARG A 132 6.87 -5.95 -12.68
CA ARG A 132 7.98 -6.43 -11.83
C ARG A 132 9.28 -5.70 -12.12
N ARG A 133 9.65 -5.55 -13.39
CA ARG A 133 10.84 -4.81 -13.81
C ARG A 133 10.79 -3.35 -13.34
N MET A 134 9.63 -2.69 -13.49
CA MET A 134 9.47 -1.31 -13.02
C MET A 134 9.63 -1.24 -11.50
N ASN A 135 8.96 -2.10 -10.73
CA ASN A 135 9.04 -2.12 -9.27
C ASN A 135 10.48 -2.32 -8.77
N LEU A 136 11.18 -3.32 -9.34
CA LEU A 136 12.58 -3.60 -9.00
C LEU A 136 13.51 -2.43 -9.39
N THR A 137 13.28 -1.82 -10.55
CA THR A 137 14.07 -0.65 -10.99
C THR A 137 13.82 0.55 -10.09
N THR A 138 12.56 0.86 -9.75
CA THR A 138 12.20 1.93 -8.82
C THR A 138 12.87 1.73 -7.45
N LYS A 139 12.84 0.49 -6.91
CA LYS A 139 13.54 0.16 -5.66
C LYS A 139 15.05 0.36 -5.79
N PHE A 140 15.64 -0.09 -6.90
CA PHE A 140 17.07 0.09 -7.16
C PHE A 140 17.45 1.57 -7.24
N VAL A 141 16.70 2.38 -8.00
CA VAL A 141 16.96 3.82 -8.16
C VAL A 141 16.77 4.54 -6.83
N ALA A 142 15.69 4.26 -6.09
CA ALA A 142 15.48 4.85 -4.77
C ALA A 142 16.64 4.53 -3.82
N LYS A 143 17.12 3.27 -3.82
CA LYS A 143 18.30 2.87 -3.06
C LYS A 143 19.52 3.66 -3.52
N ALA A 144 19.82 3.69 -4.81
CA ALA A 144 20.98 4.38 -5.37
C ALA A 144 20.97 5.91 -5.10
N MET A 145 19.80 6.53 -5.01
CA MET A 145 19.66 7.96 -4.66
C MET A 145 19.78 8.22 -3.16
N ALA A 146 19.33 7.29 -2.31
CA ALA A 146 19.42 7.38 -0.86
C ALA A 146 20.87 7.22 -0.35
N TYR A 147 21.72 6.48 -1.06
CA TYR A 147 23.14 6.33 -0.70
C TYR A 147 23.99 7.30 -1.50
N LYS A 148 24.91 8.02 -0.82
CA LYS A 148 25.87 8.94 -1.45
C LYS A 148 26.95 8.19 -2.23
N GLU A 149 26.54 7.39 -3.21
CA GLU A 149 27.41 6.54 -4.05
C GLU A 149 27.45 7.07 -5.49
N ALA A 150 28.50 6.72 -6.23
CA ALA A 150 28.68 7.10 -7.65
C ALA A 150 27.51 6.68 -8.56
N THR A 151 26.76 5.64 -8.18
CA THR A 151 25.60 5.13 -8.91
C THR A 151 24.48 6.17 -9.02
N GLY A 152 24.11 6.83 -7.92
CA GLY A 152 23.09 7.89 -7.93
C GLY A 152 23.49 9.08 -8.80
N ALA A 153 24.77 9.48 -8.74
CA ALA A 153 25.31 10.52 -9.61
C ALA A 153 25.27 10.13 -11.10
N SER A 154 25.54 8.86 -11.42
CA SER A 154 25.47 8.33 -12.78
C SER A 154 24.04 8.32 -13.33
N ILE A 155 23.05 7.96 -12.49
CA ILE A 155 21.63 8.02 -12.85
C ILE A 155 21.21 9.47 -13.13
N LEU A 156 21.62 10.42 -12.28
CA LEU A 156 21.32 11.83 -12.48
C LEU A 156 21.94 12.37 -13.78
N LYS A 157 23.20 12.01 -14.07
CA LYS A 157 23.86 12.35 -15.34
C LYS A 157 23.08 11.81 -16.53
N LEU A 158 22.68 10.54 -16.48
CA LEU A 158 21.87 9.92 -17.54
C LEU A 158 20.53 10.65 -17.72
N PHE A 159 19.83 10.99 -16.62
CA PHE A 159 18.58 11.74 -16.66
C PHE A 159 18.77 13.12 -17.29
N THR A 160 19.81 13.86 -16.91
CA THR A 160 20.09 15.18 -17.50
C THR A 160 20.44 15.10 -18.98
N SER A 161 21.16 14.05 -19.40
CA SER A 161 21.46 13.81 -20.82
C SER A 161 20.20 13.49 -21.61
N TRP A 162 19.30 12.68 -21.03
CA TRP A 162 18.02 12.34 -21.64
C TRP A 162 17.13 13.57 -21.81
N ALA A 163 17.05 14.42 -20.79
CA ALA A 163 16.24 15.63 -20.82
C ALA A 163 16.77 16.71 -21.79
N ARG A 164 18.08 16.74 -22.07
CA ARG A 164 18.73 17.75 -22.91
C ARG A 164 18.67 17.45 -24.41
N ASP A 165 18.54 16.19 -24.80
CA ASP A 165 18.35 15.79 -26.20
C ASP A 165 17.05 14.99 -26.35
N PRO A 166 15.88 15.67 -26.32
CA PRO A 166 14.61 14.99 -26.54
C PRO A 166 14.59 14.29 -27.90
N THR A 167 15.26 14.84 -28.92
CA THR A 167 15.11 14.38 -30.31
C THR A 167 15.62 12.97 -30.55
N PHE A 168 16.78 12.61 -29.97
CA PHE A 168 17.29 11.24 -30.04
C PHE A 168 16.36 10.23 -29.35
N TRP A 169 15.74 10.63 -28.23
CA TRP A 169 14.89 9.76 -27.42
C TRP A 169 13.40 9.78 -27.81
N ASN A 170 12.93 10.76 -28.57
CA ASN A 170 11.51 10.89 -28.96
C ASN A 170 11.03 9.72 -29.85
N THR A 171 11.93 9.03 -30.53
CA THR A 171 11.61 7.87 -31.37
C THR A 171 11.74 6.53 -30.62
N ARG A 172 12.18 6.55 -29.35
CA ARG A 172 12.45 5.36 -28.54
C ARG A 172 11.71 5.42 -27.23
N ASN A 173 11.37 4.25 -26.68
CA ASN A 173 10.83 4.19 -25.33
C ASN A 173 11.87 4.71 -24.33
N SER A 174 11.43 5.50 -23.35
CA SER A 174 12.30 5.95 -22.27
C SER A 174 12.92 4.73 -21.56
N PRO A 175 14.24 4.75 -21.28
CA PRO A 175 14.86 3.70 -20.49
C PRO A 175 14.15 3.53 -19.15
N ILE A 176 13.91 2.30 -18.73
CA ILE A 176 13.12 2.02 -17.51
C ILE A 176 13.71 2.69 -16.25
N ILE A 177 15.04 2.88 -16.21
CA ILE A 177 15.72 3.57 -15.11
C ILE A 177 15.40 5.07 -15.05
N ILE A 178 15.16 5.70 -16.21
CA ILE A 178 14.73 7.11 -16.32
C ILE A 178 13.28 7.24 -15.86
N SER A 179 12.38 6.38 -16.35
CA SER A 179 11.00 6.34 -15.86
C SER A 179 10.92 6.08 -14.35
N ALA A 180 11.74 5.16 -13.84
CA ALA A 180 11.83 4.88 -12.40
C ALA A 180 12.35 6.08 -11.59
N PHE A 181 13.33 6.82 -12.12
CA PHE A 181 13.81 8.06 -11.49
C PHE A 181 12.72 9.14 -11.45
N GLN A 182 12.00 9.34 -12.56
CA GLN A 182 10.88 10.28 -12.62
C GLN A 182 9.82 9.95 -11.54
N ASN A 183 9.48 8.66 -11.38
CA ASN A 183 8.52 8.19 -10.38
C ASN A 183 8.89 8.55 -8.93
N ILE A 184 10.18 8.68 -8.61
CA ILE A 184 10.63 8.98 -7.26
C ILE A 184 11.11 10.42 -7.08
N SER A 185 11.20 11.19 -8.16
CA SER A 185 11.85 12.50 -8.18
C SER A 185 11.26 13.47 -7.16
N HIS A 186 9.92 13.52 -7.05
CA HIS A 186 9.19 14.32 -6.06
C HIS A 186 9.39 13.87 -4.61
N HIS A 187 9.86 12.64 -4.39
CA HIS A 187 10.12 12.09 -3.06
C HIS A 187 11.58 12.28 -2.62
N LEU A 188 12.50 12.64 -3.51
CA LEU A 188 13.91 12.84 -3.19
C LEU A 188 14.15 13.81 -2.02
N PRO A 189 13.44 14.96 -1.89
CA PRO A 189 13.65 15.88 -0.77
C PRO A 189 13.31 15.29 0.60
N HIS A 190 12.45 14.26 0.63
CA HIS A 190 11.99 13.61 1.85
C HIS A 190 12.64 12.23 2.06
N MET A 191 13.56 11.85 1.18
CA MET A 191 14.23 10.56 1.26
C MET A 191 15.32 10.61 2.32
N HIS A 192 15.34 9.61 3.20
CA HIS A 192 16.44 9.47 4.16
C HIS A 192 17.71 9.07 3.41
N CYS A 193 18.75 9.89 3.52
CA CYS A 193 20.04 9.65 2.87
C CYS A 193 21.12 9.24 3.88
N SER A 194 21.94 8.26 3.53
CA SER A 194 23.04 7.77 4.37
C SER A 194 24.33 7.58 3.55
N SER A 195 25.49 7.70 4.20
CA SER A 195 26.78 7.34 3.60
C SER A 195 27.11 5.84 3.73
N LYS A 196 26.36 5.11 4.56
CA LYS A 196 26.55 3.68 4.83
C LYS A 196 25.23 2.93 4.69
N PHE A 197 25.29 1.69 4.19
CA PHE A 197 24.12 0.81 4.22
C PHE A 197 23.70 0.51 5.67
N PRO A 198 22.40 0.31 5.96
CA PRO A 198 21.90 -0.01 7.30
C PRO A 198 22.58 -1.22 7.94
N CYS A 199 22.96 -2.23 7.15
CA CYS A 199 23.73 -3.38 7.63
C CYS A 199 25.17 -3.04 8.06
N HIS A 200 25.65 -1.82 7.84
CA HIS A 200 26.93 -1.36 8.37
C HIS A 200 26.76 -0.39 9.55
N ASN A 201 25.52 -0.10 9.95
CA ASN A 201 25.23 0.75 11.10
C ASN A 201 25.17 -0.04 12.41
N TYR A 202 25.07 -1.37 12.35
CA TYR A 202 24.93 -2.24 13.50
C TYR A 202 26.03 -3.30 13.53
N PRO A 203 26.47 -3.76 14.71
CA PRO A 203 27.40 -4.88 14.83
C PRO A 203 26.88 -6.13 14.09
N LEU A 204 27.79 -6.93 13.52
CA LEU A 204 27.42 -8.16 12.80
C LEU A 204 26.64 -9.11 13.70
N GLU A 205 27.05 -9.24 14.95
CA GLU A 205 26.41 -10.09 15.96
C GLU A 205 24.92 -9.76 16.12
N SER A 206 24.56 -8.48 16.18
CA SER A 206 23.16 -8.03 16.26
C SER A 206 22.34 -8.36 15.00
N GLN A 207 23.00 -8.59 13.85
CA GLN A 207 22.34 -8.89 12.58
C GLN A 207 22.16 -10.40 12.34
N ILE A 208 23.07 -11.21 12.89
CA ILE A 208 23.04 -12.68 12.74
C ILE A 208 22.35 -13.37 13.91
N ASN A 209 22.26 -12.73 15.08
CA ASN A 209 21.57 -13.29 16.22
C ASN A 209 20.09 -13.43 15.91
N HIS A 210 19.63 -14.68 15.90
CA HIS A 210 18.22 -14.98 15.74
C HIS A 210 17.49 -14.61 17.03
N VAL A 211 16.42 -13.83 16.88
CA VAL A 211 15.46 -13.60 17.98
C VAL A 211 14.91 -14.96 18.39
N GLN A 212 14.99 -15.28 19.67
CA GLN A 212 14.39 -16.50 20.19
C GLN A 212 12.88 -16.39 20.03
N VAL A 213 12.30 -17.27 19.21
CA VAL A 213 10.87 -17.33 18.98
C VAL A 213 10.31 -18.45 19.83
N VAL A 214 9.40 -18.11 20.73
CA VAL A 214 8.64 -19.09 21.53
C VAL A 214 7.29 -19.29 20.87
N ASN A 215 6.97 -20.53 20.51
CA ASN A 215 5.62 -20.87 20.08
C ASN A 215 4.71 -20.98 21.30
N LEU A 216 3.67 -20.13 21.35
CA LEU A 216 2.70 -20.12 22.44
C LEU A 216 1.52 -21.09 22.20
N ASP A 217 1.52 -21.86 21.11
CA ASP A 217 0.48 -22.83 20.74
C ASP A 217 -0.95 -22.25 20.81
N LEU A 218 -1.10 -20.99 20.41
CA LEU A 218 -2.39 -20.29 20.37
C LEU A 218 -3.07 -20.53 19.01
N ASN A 219 -4.34 -20.92 19.03
CA ASN A 219 -5.15 -21.14 17.82
C ASN A 219 -6.12 -19.98 17.63
N LYS A 220 -6.16 -19.35 16.45
CA LYS A 220 -7.07 -18.25 16.10
C LYS A 220 -8.55 -18.51 16.43
N GLU A 221 -9.01 -19.75 16.39
CA GLU A 221 -10.41 -20.13 16.65
C GLU A 221 -10.74 -20.23 18.15
N ASN A 222 -9.74 -20.28 19.02
CA ASN A 222 -9.95 -20.43 20.46
C ASN A 222 -10.29 -19.08 21.11
N ARG A 223 -11.53 -18.98 21.62
CA ARG A 223 -12.06 -17.79 22.31
C ARG A 223 -11.30 -17.45 23.60
N ASN A 224 -10.58 -18.40 24.19
CA ASN A 224 -9.86 -18.23 25.44
C ASN A 224 -8.38 -17.83 25.26
N ASN A 225 -7.93 -17.53 24.04
CA ASN A 225 -6.53 -17.19 23.77
C ASN A 225 -5.96 -16.10 24.67
N ASN A 226 -6.75 -15.07 24.99
CA ASN A 226 -6.28 -13.97 25.84
C ASN A 226 -5.94 -14.47 27.26
N ASN A 227 -6.79 -15.33 27.84
CA ASN A 227 -6.53 -15.89 29.17
C ASN A 227 -5.34 -16.83 29.12
N THR A 228 -5.27 -17.73 28.12
CA THR A 228 -4.14 -18.64 27.94
C THR A 228 -2.82 -17.90 27.72
N PHE A 229 -2.85 -16.79 26.99
CA PHE A 229 -1.69 -15.93 26.79
C PHE A 229 -1.25 -15.30 28.11
N LEU A 230 -2.16 -14.65 28.84
CA LEU A 230 -1.87 -14.01 30.12
C LEU A 230 -1.36 -15.01 31.16
N ASP A 231 -1.97 -16.20 31.25
CA ASP A 231 -1.51 -17.26 32.16
C ASP A 231 -0.07 -17.70 31.84
N LYS A 232 0.24 -17.92 30.56
CA LYS A 232 1.60 -18.29 30.12
C LYS A 232 2.60 -17.19 30.40
N ILE A 233 2.24 -15.93 30.13
CA ILE A 233 3.10 -14.77 30.37
C ILE A 233 3.36 -14.60 31.87
N ASN A 234 2.31 -14.60 32.70
CA ASN A 234 2.44 -14.42 34.14
C ASN A 234 3.26 -15.56 34.78
N THR A 235 3.13 -16.80 34.29
CA THR A 235 3.90 -17.94 34.83
C THR A 235 5.41 -17.81 34.54
N HIS A 236 5.79 -17.29 33.37
CA HIS A 236 7.20 -17.24 32.96
C HIS A 236 7.90 -15.90 33.27
N PHE A 237 7.13 -14.82 33.43
CA PHE A 237 7.62 -13.46 33.51
C PHE A 237 7.05 -12.68 34.72
N GLU A 238 6.70 -13.37 35.81
CA GLU A 238 6.06 -12.76 37.00
C GLU A 238 6.83 -11.55 37.55
N GLU A 239 8.17 -11.61 37.53
CA GLU A 239 9.04 -10.53 38.05
C GLU A 239 9.37 -9.44 37.00
N PHE A 240 8.78 -9.50 35.80
CA PHE A 240 9.09 -8.56 34.73
C PHE A 240 8.15 -7.36 34.79
N THR A 241 8.72 -6.17 34.58
CA THR A 241 7.91 -4.96 34.37
C THR A 241 7.30 -5.02 32.98
N THR A 242 5.98 -4.96 32.89
CA THR A 242 5.27 -5.00 31.60
C THR A 242 5.10 -3.59 31.03
N ILE A 243 5.49 -3.40 29.77
CA ILE A 243 5.26 -2.18 28.99
C ILE A 243 4.46 -2.57 27.75
N PHE A 244 3.25 -2.03 27.63
CA PHE A 244 2.39 -2.19 26.47
C PHE A 244 2.75 -1.15 25.42
N THR A 245 2.79 -1.56 24.17
CA THR A 245 3.06 -0.73 22.99
C THR A 245 1.93 -0.87 21.99
N ASP A 246 1.54 0.22 21.33
CA ASP A 246 0.52 0.19 20.29
C ASP A 246 0.78 1.27 19.23
N GLY A 247 0.69 0.88 17.97
CA GLY A 247 0.66 1.77 16.82
C GLY A 247 -0.77 1.95 16.30
N SER A 248 -1.12 3.17 15.90
CA SER A 248 -2.42 3.42 15.30
C SER A 248 -2.31 4.17 13.97
N LYS A 249 -3.12 3.76 13.00
CA LYS A 249 -3.26 4.44 11.72
C LYS A 249 -4.73 4.54 11.30
N LYS A 250 -5.20 5.77 11.13
CA LYS A 250 -6.47 6.16 10.50
C LYS A 250 -6.18 6.93 9.21
N LYS A 251 -7.21 7.27 8.44
CA LYS A 251 -7.09 7.90 7.10
C LYS A 251 -6.13 9.10 7.09
N ASP A 252 -6.23 9.97 8.10
CA ASP A 252 -5.42 11.20 8.19
C ASP A 252 -4.52 11.28 9.44
N ASN A 253 -4.56 10.26 10.30
CA ASN A 253 -3.89 10.31 11.59
C ASN A 253 -3.04 9.05 11.80
N VAL A 254 -1.79 9.24 12.18
CA VAL A 254 -0.88 8.18 12.64
C VAL A 254 -0.38 8.58 14.03
N GLY A 255 -0.23 7.62 14.92
CA GLY A 255 0.30 7.87 16.26
C GLY A 255 0.72 6.58 16.94
N PHE A 256 1.37 6.71 18.08
CA PHE A 256 1.80 5.59 18.90
C PHE A 256 1.46 5.85 20.37
N GLY A 257 1.38 4.78 21.15
CA GLY A 257 1.23 4.82 22.59
C GLY A 257 2.13 3.79 23.26
N ILE A 258 2.63 4.13 24.44
CA ILE A 258 3.25 3.21 25.37
C ILE A 258 2.64 3.39 26.76
N TYR A 259 2.40 2.29 27.46
CA TYR A 259 1.75 2.31 28.76
C TYR A 259 2.33 1.22 29.67
N SER A 260 2.59 1.57 30.92
CA SER A 260 2.93 0.62 31.98
C SER A 260 2.22 1.06 33.26
N PRO A 261 1.39 0.18 33.88
CA PRO A 261 0.60 0.52 35.06
C PRO A 261 1.45 1.13 36.18
N GLY A 262 1.11 2.35 36.59
CA GLY A 262 1.81 3.05 37.69
C GLY A 262 3.22 3.55 37.37
N LEU A 263 3.75 3.31 36.16
CA LEU A 263 5.11 3.68 35.78
C LEU A 263 5.16 4.74 34.68
N LEU A 264 4.48 4.51 33.55
CA LEU A 264 4.51 5.45 32.42
C LEU A 264 3.24 5.38 31.56
N SER A 265 2.93 6.50 30.91
CA SER A 265 1.89 6.60 29.89
C SER A 265 2.30 7.70 28.93
N ILE A 266 2.72 7.34 27.72
CA ILE A 266 3.25 8.28 26.72
C ILE A 266 2.56 7.97 25.39
N SER A 267 2.08 9.01 24.72
CA SER A 267 1.54 8.88 23.36
C SER A 267 1.82 10.14 22.56
N ASP A 268 1.98 10.00 21.24
CA ASP A 268 2.23 11.15 20.37
C ASP A 268 1.74 10.90 18.92
N ARG A 269 1.63 11.99 18.16
CA ARG A 269 1.27 11.99 16.74
C ARG A 269 2.50 11.82 15.87
N LEU A 270 2.32 11.07 14.78
CA LEU A 270 3.33 10.84 13.76
C LEU A 270 2.89 11.45 12.43
N PRO A 271 3.83 11.70 11.49
CA PRO A 271 3.48 12.17 10.15
C PRO A 271 2.47 11.23 9.49
N LYS A 272 1.43 11.81 8.85
CA LYS A 272 0.36 11.05 8.17
C LYS A 272 0.85 10.07 7.10
N THR A 273 2.06 10.28 6.58
CA THR A 273 2.71 9.43 5.59
C THR A 273 3.22 8.11 6.17
N PHE A 274 3.36 7.99 7.49
CA PHE A 274 3.91 6.79 8.13
C PHE A 274 2.96 5.59 7.99
N SER A 275 3.53 4.40 7.89
CA SER A 275 2.75 3.15 7.90
C SER A 275 2.37 2.76 9.33
N ILE A 276 1.37 1.88 9.47
CA ILE A 276 1.06 1.28 10.77
C ILE A 276 2.31 0.63 11.39
N PHE A 277 3.07 -0.11 10.58
CA PHE A 277 4.35 -0.69 10.96
C PHE A 277 5.37 0.35 11.50
N SER A 278 5.44 1.54 10.90
CA SER A 278 6.34 2.60 11.39
C SER A 278 5.90 3.14 12.74
N ALA A 279 4.58 3.16 13.00
CA ALA A 279 4.03 3.56 14.29
C ALA A 279 4.34 2.52 15.37
N GLU A 280 4.13 1.23 15.08
CA GLU A 280 4.50 0.12 15.98
C GLU A 280 5.99 0.16 16.34
N LEU A 281 6.86 0.28 15.34
CA LEU A 281 8.31 0.38 15.57
C LEU A 281 8.68 1.59 16.43
N ARG A 282 7.98 2.73 16.26
CA ARG A 282 8.22 3.90 17.09
C ARG A 282 7.77 3.65 18.53
N ALA A 283 6.64 2.99 18.75
CA ALA A 283 6.19 2.60 20.09
C ALA A 283 7.25 1.76 20.80
N ILE A 284 7.75 0.70 20.15
CA ILE A 284 8.80 -0.17 20.69
C ILE A 284 10.11 0.61 20.93
N SER A 285 10.52 1.46 19.99
CA SER A 285 11.72 2.30 20.14
C SER A 285 11.63 3.21 21.38
N VAL A 286 10.49 3.87 21.59
CA VAL A 286 10.29 4.76 22.75
C VAL A 286 10.19 3.96 24.04
N ALA A 287 9.59 2.77 24.02
CA ALA A 287 9.63 1.85 25.16
C ALA A 287 11.08 1.51 25.53
N MET A 288 11.92 1.14 24.55
CA MET A 288 13.35 0.86 24.80
C MET A 288 14.12 2.07 25.35
N GLU A 289 13.87 3.27 24.83
CA GLU A 289 14.45 4.51 25.36
C GLU A 289 14.09 4.68 26.86
N LYS A 290 12.83 4.43 27.23
CA LYS A 290 12.37 4.55 28.62
C LYS A 290 12.87 3.43 29.54
N ILE A 291 13.04 2.22 29.03
CA ILE A 291 13.65 1.11 29.77
C ILE A 291 15.07 1.49 30.21
N VAL A 292 15.85 2.08 29.30
CA VAL A 292 17.22 2.54 29.59
C VAL A 292 17.20 3.74 30.55
N GLU A 293 16.34 4.73 30.33
CA GLU A 293 16.23 5.92 31.19
C GLU A 293 15.85 5.57 32.64
N LEU A 294 14.96 4.59 32.82
CA LEU A 294 14.49 4.14 34.13
C LEU A 294 15.35 3.01 34.73
N ASN A 295 16.42 2.57 34.04
CA ASN A 295 17.29 1.46 34.44
C ASN A 295 16.53 0.15 34.77
N LEU A 296 15.56 -0.21 33.93
CA LEU A 296 14.78 -1.43 34.12
C LEU A 296 15.52 -2.65 33.52
N ASN A 297 15.73 -3.70 34.33
CA ASN A 297 16.53 -4.85 33.93
C ASN A 297 15.73 -6.07 33.46
N LYS A 298 14.49 -6.23 33.94
CA LYS A 298 13.58 -7.32 33.58
C LYS A 298 12.30 -6.70 33.03
N VAL A 299 12.21 -6.58 31.70
CA VAL A 299 11.09 -5.91 31.04
C VAL A 299 10.47 -6.80 30.00
N LEU A 300 9.14 -6.84 30.01
CA LEU A 300 8.33 -7.50 29.00
C LEU A 300 7.64 -6.41 28.16
N ILE A 301 7.95 -6.35 26.87
CA ILE A 301 7.24 -5.48 25.94
C ILE A 301 6.11 -6.28 25.29
N LEU A 302 4.88 -5.80 25.42
CA LEU A 302 3.67 -6.39 24.85
C LEU A 302 3.06 -5.50 23.77
#